data_AF-A0A0W0YEW1-F1
#
_entry.id   AF-A0A0W0YEW1-F1
#
_cell.length_a   1.000
_cell.length_b   1.000
_cell.length_c   1.000
_cell.angle_alpha   90.00
_cell.angle_beta   90.00
_cell.angle_gamma   90.00
#
_symmetry.space_group_name_H-M   'P 1'
#
loop_
_entity.id
_entity.type
_entity.pdbx_description
1 polymer ?
#
loop_
_entity_poly.entity_id
_entity_poly.type
_entity_poly.pdbx_seq_one_letter_code
_entity_poly.pdbx_strand_id
1 'polypeptide(L)'
;MLKDWQIKFPNSFAPFPNLFTELDLEQQETLSQLLHLIEQAGVGLLNDDTVFHILNHASYLSELTCLITLISELKCMNKAMLNHLLTHHYLPDLQESIEVLSKHMMLTSDVVKFLFSIGSPQDCVGFMIRALQKGVGLTVILNYLSQNVTLEGLNRALTLFDLSGYSYTPEHFPTFSVIAKILANPLCQTIFDSRWRSFSDYTIISEPLNSTDADEIIKQLVDSGDEETKIRIFFDFFASFRPFPPSQRYIVDVNIADKVTTALINYCRLRIAAIASDASSLQVQKMIATLRQKGGNKIVFDTIKYEVASEIESEDLCSMRKYQDLMDEIWAALNQPQIHLETFEDAFHKRREYPGFFAEVLRAQTATVSQDMMDIEQKDKMNYFSI
;
A
#
# COMPACT_ATOMS: atom_id res chain seq x y z
N MET A 1 -6.28 38.17 5.49
CA MET A 1 -5.46 37.12 4.85
C MET A 1 -5.75 35.76 5.48
N LEU A 2 -5.06 35.26 6.52
CA LEU A 2 -5.46 33.94 7.10
C LEU A 2 -6.66 34.01 8.08
N LYS A 3 -6.81 35.13 8.80
CA LYS A 3 -7.92 35.36 9.75
C LYS A 3 -9.31 35.32 9.10
N ASP A 4 -9.42 35.74 7.85
CA ASP A 4 -10.68 35.74 7.12
C ASP A 4 -11.17 34.31 6.86
N TRP A 5 -10.24 33.37 6.70
CA TRP A 5 -10.53 31.95 6.58
C TRP A 5 -10.94 31.29 7.89
N GLN A 6 -10.35 31.72 9.01
CA GLN A 6 -10.78 31.27 10.35
C GLN A 6 -12.23 31.67 10.65
N ILE A 7 -12.63 32.87 10.22
CA ILE A 7 -14.03 33.33 10.35
C ILE A 7 -14.97 32.49 9.48
N LYS A 8 -14.52 32.12 8.29
CA LYS A 8 -15.30 31.36 7.31
C LYS A 8 -15.43 29.87 7.66
N PHE A 9 -14.42 29.28 8.31
CA PHE A 9 -14.35 27.86 8.67
C PHE A 9 -13.99 27.65 10.14
N PRO A 10 -14.82 28.13 11.08
CA PRO A 10 -14.45 28.20 12.50
C PRO A 10 -14.19 26.82 13.12
N ASN A 11 -14.91 25.79 12.67
CA ASN A 11 -14.76 24.42 13.17
C ASN A 11 -13.42 23.81 12.77
N SER A 12 -12.92 24.19 11.59
CA SER A 12 -11.65 23.70 11.05
C SER A 12 -10.43 24.23 11.79
N PHE A 13 -10.50 25.48 12.25
CA PHE A 13 -9.40 26.15 12.95
C PHE A 13 -9.44 25.96 14.47
N ALA A 14 -10.58 25.55 15.04
CA ALA A 14 -10.73 25.34 16.48
C ALA A 14 -9.70 24.37 17.10
N PRO A 15 -9.26 23.29 16.41
CA PRO A 15 -8.23 22.38 16.91
C PRO A 15 -6.80 22.96 16.87
N PHE A 16 -6.58 24.10 16.20
CA PHE A 16 -5.27 24.72 16.01
C PHE A 16 -5.21 26.14 16.63
N PRO A 17 -5.39 26.28 17.96
CA PRO A 17 -5.54 27.59 18.61
C PRO A 17 -4.28 28.47 18.51
N ASN A 18 -3.11 27.88 18.29
CA ASN A 18 -1.81 28.57 18.23
C ASN A 18 -1.29 28.77 16.79
N LEU A 19 -2.07 28.42 15.76
CA LEU A 19 -1.63 28.44 14.36
C LEU A 19 -1.01 29.78 13.94
N PHE A 20 -1.61 30.90 14.38
CA PHE A 20 -1.17 32.26 14.05
C PHE A 20 0.10 32.70 14.78
N THR A 21 0.48 31.99 15.83
CA THR A 21 1.72 32.23 16.58
C THR A 21 2.84 31.27 16.18
N GLU A 22 2.48 30.10 15.64
CA GLU A 22 3.42 29.07 15.19
C GLU A 22 3.86 29.28 13.74
N LEU A 23 2.99 29.86 12.89
CA LEU A 23 3.32 30.22 11.51
C LEU A 23 3.89 31.63 11.44
N ASP A 24 4.98 31.81 10.68
CA ASP A 24 5.46 33.15 10.32
C ASP A 24 4.53 33.85 9.30
N LEU A 25 4.80 35.12 9.02
CA LEU A 25 3.97 35.94 8.11
C LEU A 25 3.92 35.37 6.68
N GLU A 26 5.03 34.81 6.19
CA GLU A 26 5.14 34.27 4.82
C GLU A 26 4.35 32.96 4.70
N GLN A 27 4.39 32.12 5.73
CA GLN A 27 3.62 30.89 5.83
C GLN A 27 2.11 31.17 5.94
N GLN A 28 1.71 32.17 6.73
CA GLN A 28 0.30 32.58 6.83
C GLN A 28 -0.23 33.14 5.52
N GLU A 29 0.58 33.92 4.81
CA GLU A 29 0.24 34.44 3.48
C GLU A 29 0.12 33.33 2.44
N THR A 30 1.07 32.39 2.42
CA THR A 30 1.06 31.22 1.53
C THR A 30 -0.20 30.36 1.75
N LEU A 31 -0.54 30.06 3.00
CA LEU A 31 -1.75 29.29 3.34
C LEU A 31 -3.03 30.05 2.96
N SER A 32 -3.06 31.38 3.13
CA SER A 32 -4.19 32.21 2.71
C SER A 32 -4.37 32.21 1.19
N GLN A 33 -3.28 32.25 0.42
CA GLN A 33 -3.31 32.18 -1.04
C GLN A 33 -3.76 30.79 -1.52
N LEU A 34 -3.33 29.73 -0.84
CA LEU A 34 -3.77 28.35 -1.09
C LEU A 34 -5.28 28.22 -0.99
N LEU A 35 -5.86 28.63 0.14
CA LEU A 35 -7.31 28.55 0.36
C LEU A 35 -8.09 29.38 -0.68
N HIS A 36 -7.51 30.50 -1.12
CA HIS A 36 -8.11 31.33 -2.16
C HIS A 36 -8.10 30.65 -3.53
N LEU A 37 -6.99 30.01 -3.91
CA LEU A 37 -6.89 29.28 -5.17
C LEU A 37 -7.84 28.08 -5.23
N ILE A 38 -8.02 27.37 -4.12
CA ILE A 38 -9.01 26.28 -4.02
C ILE A 38 -10.43 26.82 -4.16
N GLU A 39 -10.74 27.95 -3.51
CA GLU A 39 -12.04 28.60 -3.68
C GLU A 39 -12.30 29.04 -5.13
N GLN A 40 -11.28 29.53 -5.83
CA GLN A 40 -11.39 29.96 -7.22
C GLN A 40 -11.46 28.80 -8.22
N ALA A 41 -10.89 27.63 -7.90
CA ALA A 41 -10.86 26.47 -8.80
C ALA A 41 -12.24 25.84 -9.06
N GLY A 42 -13.26 26.10 -8.23
CA GLY A 42 -14.64 25.68 -8.50
C GLY A 42 -15.54 25.54 -7.28
N VAL A 43 -16.86 25.48 -7.53
CA VAL A 43 -17.90 25.43 -6.49
C VAL A 43 -17.90 24.06 -5.79
N GLY A 44 -17.57 24.02 -4.50
CA GLY A 44 -17.76 22.83 -3.63
C GLY A 44 -16.49 22.09 -3.21
N LEU A 45 -15.30 22.55 -3.59
CA LEU A 45 -14.03 21.98 -3.13
C LEU A 45 -13.70 22.37 -1.69
N LEU A 46 -13.98 23.62 -1.31
CA LEU A 46 -13.68 24.17 0.01
C LEU A 46 -14.86 23.99 0.98
N ASN A 47 -14.65 23.27 2.08
CA ASN A 47 -15.58 23.10 3.19
C ASN A 47 -14.78 22.86 4.49
N ASP A 48 -15.47 22.81 5.64
CA ASP A 48 -14.80 22.64 6.94
C ASP A 48 -13.87 21.39 6.96
N ASP A 49 -14.32 20.23 6.48
CA ASP A 49 -13.49 19.01 6.49
C ASP A 49 -12.20 19.20 5.68
N THR A 50 -12.31 19.79 4.50
CA THR A 50 -11.18 19.99 3.60
C THR A 50 -10.18 20.99 4.18
N VAL A 51 -10.66 22.07 4.80
CA VAL A 51 -9.80 23.08 5.45
C VAL A 51 -9.13 22.47 6.68
N PHE A 52 -9.85 21.71 7.49
CA PHE A 52 -9.29 20.99 8.63
C PHE A 52 -8.18 20.03 8.20
N HIS A 53 -8.38 19.26 7.13
CA HIS A 53 -7.34 18.37 6.60
C HIS A 53 -6.10 19.13 6.11
N ILE A 54 -6.27 20.22 5.36
CA ILE A 54 -5.14 21.06 4.92
C ILE A 54 -4.33 21.56 6.13
N LEU A 55 -5.00 22.01 7.19
CA LEU A 55 -4.35 22.47 8.43
C LEU A 55 -3.64 21.34 9.18
N ASN A 56 -4.23 20.14 9.19
CA ASN A 56 -3.67 18.98 9.87
C ASN A 56 -2.43 18.41 9.17
N HIS A 57 -2.32 18.58 7.85
CA HIS A 57 -1.17 18.16 7.05
C HIS A 57 -0.16 19.30 6.79
N ALA A 58 -0.35 20.47 7.41
CA ALA A 58 0.45 21.68 7.17
C ALA A 58 1.90 21.62 7.70
N SER A 59 2.37 20.48 8.19
CA SER A 59 3.73 20.33 8.76
C SER A 59 4.85 20.49 7.71
N TYR A 60 4.54 20.45 6.41
CA TYR A 60 5.52 20.58 5.33
C TYR A 60 5.06 21.60 4.26
N LEU A 61 5.63 22.80 4.29
CA LEU A 61 5.33 23.90 3.35
C LEU A 61 5.51 23.52 1.86
N SER A 62 6.43 22.58 1.58
CA SER A 62 6.66 22.04 0.24
C SER A 62 5.47 21.24 -0.29
N GLU A 63 4.81 20.43 0.55
CA GLU A 63 3.62 19.64 0.16
C GLU A 63 2.43 20.57 -0.12
N LEU A 64 2.26 21.61 0.70
CA LEU A 64 1.23 22.63 0.48
C LEU A 64 1.43 23.39 -0.85
N THR A 65 2.67 23.77 -1.17
CA THR A 65 2.99 24.50 -2.41
C THR A 65 2.75 23.64 -3.66
N CYS A 66 3.10 22.36 -3.59
CA CYS A 66 2.83 21.38 -4.65
C CYS A 66 1.32 21.21 -4.87
N LEU A 67 0.53 21.17 -3.78
CA LEU A 67 -0.92 21.03 -3.83
C LEU A 67 -1.58 22.25 -4.49
N ILE A 68 -1.11 23.46 -4.18
CA ILE A 68 -1.55 24.70 -4.81
C ILE A 68 -1.34 24.66 -6.32
N THR A 69 -0.12 24.27 -6.72
CA THR A 69 0.28 24.26 -8.13
C THR A 69 -0.60 23.29 -8.91
N LEU A 70 -0.79 22.08 -8.39
CA LEU A 70 -1.70 21.08 -8.95
C LEU A 70 -3.15 21.58 -9.04
N ILE A 71 -3.69 22.24 -8.02
CA ILE A 71 -5.07 22.76 -8.03
C ILE A 71 -5.25 23.88 -9.04
N SER A 72 -4.27 24.78 -9.13
CA SER A 72 -4.27 25.90 -10.07
C SER A 72 -4.18 25.43 -11.52
N GLU A 73 -3.36 24.40 -11.78
CA GLU A 73 -3.12 23.87 -13.13
C GLU A 73 -4.22 22.90 -13.59
N LEU A 74 -4.72 22.05 -12.69
CA LEU A 74 -5.73 21.04 -13.00
C LEU A 74 -7.14 21.62 -12.80
N LYS A 75 -7.64 22.31 -13.83
CA LYS A 75 -9.01 22.89 -13.88
C LYS A 75 -10.17 21.87 -13.79
N CYS A 76 -9.92 20.64 -13.35
CA CYS A 76 -10.89 19.54 -13.27
C CYS A 76 -10.87 18.79 -11.93
N MET A 77 -10.15 19.29 -10.92
CA MET A 77 -10.09 18.65 -9.61
C MET A 77 -11.46 18.63 -8.91
N ASN A 78 -11.81 17.53 -8.26
CA ASN A 78 -13.04 17.36 -7.49
C ASN A 78 -12.74 17.02 -6.01
N LYS A 79 -13.76 17.03 -5.15
CA LYS A 79 -13.61 16.79 -3.70
C LYS A 79 -12.98 15.42 -3.38
N ALA A 80 -13.28 14.39 -4.17
CA ALA A 80 -12.70 13.06 -3.98
C ALA A 80 -11.20 13.04 -4.30
N MET A 81 -10.79 13.71 -5.39
CA MET A 81 -9.38 13.87 -5.78
C MET A 81 -8.61 14.65 -4.72
N LEU A 82 -9.18 15.74 -4.20
CA LEU A 82 -8.56 16.54 -3.15
C LEU A 82 -8.40 15.75 -1.84
N ASN A 83 -9.44 15.02 -1.42
CA ASN A 83 -9.36 14.16 -0.25
C ASN A 83 -8.32 13.04 -0.44
N HIS A 84 -8.19 12.47 -1.65
CA HIS A 84 -7.19 11.45 -1.95
C HIS A 84 -5.76 11.99 -1.79
N LEU A 85 -5.48 13.19 -2.32
CA LEU A 85 -4.17 13.85 -2.16
C LEU A 85 -3.80 14.05 -0.69
N LEU A 86 -4.75 14.56 0.11
CA LEU A 86 -4.53 14.88 1.52
C LEU A 86 -4.31 13.64 2.39
N THR A 87 -4.86 12.49 1.99
CA THR A 87 -4.83 11.27 2.81
C THR A 87 -3.62 10.38 2.54
N HIS A 88 -2.97 10.51 1.38
CA HIS A 88 -2.07 9.49 0.88
C HIS A 88 -0.58 9.94 0.77
N HIS A 89 -0.23 11.23 0.88
CA HIS A 89 1.15 11.74 0.72
C HIS A 89 1.85 11.41 -0.63
N TYR A 90 1.11 11.05 -1.70
CA TYR A 90 1.64 10.73 -3.05
C TYR A 90 1.80 11.97 -3.94
N LEU A 91 1.83 13.15 -3.32
CA LEU A 91 1.69 14.42 -4.00
C LEU A 91 2.88 14.75 -4.93
N PRO A 92 4.15 14.51 -4.54
CA PRO A 92 5.30 14.79 -5.42
C PRO A 92 5.30 13.92 -6.68
N ASP A 93 5.07 12.61 -6.54
CA ASP A 93 5.12 11.66 -7.67
C ASP A 93 4.01 11.92 -8.69
N LEU A 94 2.82 12.30 -8.21
CA LEU A 94 1.69 12.66 -9.06
C LEU A 94 1.94 13.98 -9.80
N GLN A 95 2.53 14.97 -9.12
CA GLN A 95 2.89 16.24 -9.76
C GLN A 95 3.90 16.03 -10.88
N GLU A 96 5.00 15.32 -10.61
CA GLU A 96 6.01 15.01 -11.61
C GLU A 96 5.39 14.27 -12.81
N SER A 97 4.53 13.28 -12.54
CA SER A 97 3.81 12.53 -13.57
C SER A 97 3.00 13.44 -14.49
N ILE A 98 2.29 14.42 -13.93
CA ILE A 98 1.47 15.39 -14.66
C ILE A 98 2.35 16.35 -15.46
N GLU A 99 3.43 16.86 -14.88
CA GLU A 99 4.39 17.75 -15.55
C GLU A 99 5.10 17.06 -16.72
N VAL A 100 5.49 15.80 -16.56
CA VAL A 100 6.14 15.03 -17.62
C VAL A 100 5.15 14.76 -18.75
N LEU A 101 3.91 14.37 -18.43
CA LEU A 101 2.92 14.07 -19.47
C LEU A 101 2.46 15.34 -20.20
N SER A 102 2.33 16.48 -19.50
CA SER A 102 1.94 17.76 -20.10
C SER A 102 2.96 18.31 -21.10
N LYS A 103 4.25 17.97 -20.93
CA LYS A 103 5.31 18.29 -21.92
C LYS A 103 5.13 17.57 -23.25
N HIS A 104 4.46 16.42 -23.24
CA HIS A 104 4.25 15.59 -24.43
C HIS A 104 2.88 15.82 -25.06
N MET A 105 1.89 16.27 -24.29
CA MET A 105 0.54 16.47 -24.79
C MET A 105 -0.35 17.39 -23.93
N MET A 106 -1.46 17.85 -24.51
CA MET A 106 -2.52 18.52 -23.75
C MET A 106 -3.28 17.52 -22.88
N LEU A 107 -3.24 17.71 -21.56
CA LEU A 107 -3.93 16.86 -20.60
C LEU A 107 -5.44 17.08 -20.65
N THR A 108 -6.20 16.01 -20.82
CA THR A 108 -7.66 16.03 -20.68
C THR A 108 -8.06 15.72 -19.24
N SER A 109 -9.29 16.10 -18.84
CA SER A 109 -9.80 15.81 -17.50
C SER A 109 -9.79 14.31 -17.16
N ASP A 110 -10.02 13.45 -18.16
CA ASP A 110 -10.09 12.01 -17.96
C ASP A 110 -8.72 11.40 -17.64
N VAL A 111 -7.64 11.92 -18.24
CA VAL A 111 -6.26 11.53 -17.91
C VAL A 111 -5.95 11.85 -16.45
N VAL A 112 -6.27 13.08 -16.05
CA VAL A 112 -5.99 13.56 -14.70
C VAL A 112 -6.78 12.73 -13.69
N LYS A 113 -8.07 12.51 -13.93
CA LYS A 113 -8.89 11.64 -13.06
C LYS A 113 -8.33 10.22 -12.97
N PHE A 114 -7.85 9.67 -14.09
CA PHE A 114 -7.22 8.35 -14.10
C PHE A 114 -5.95 8.32 -13.23
N LEU A 115 -5.03 9.29 -13.39
CA LEU A 115 -3.80 9.36 -12.59
C LEU A 115 -4.07 9.51 -11.08
N PHE A 116 -5.18 10.16 -10.71
CA PHE A 116 -5.62 10.28 -9.32
C PHE A 116 -6.29 9.03 -8.76
N SER A 117 -6.62 8.05 -9.61
CA SER A 117 -7.29 6.81 -9.20
C SER A 117 -6.32 5.65 -8.94
N ILE A 118 -5.02 5.86 -9.15
CA ILE A 118 -3.99 4.83 -9.15
C ILE A 118 -2.91 5.12 -8.11
N GLY A 119 -2.36 4.07 -7.49
CA GLY A 119 -1.32 4.21 -6.46
C GLY A 119 0.09 4.52 -6.98
N SER A 120 0.33 4.33 -8.29
CA SER A 120 1.66 4.49 -8.92
C SER A 120 1.55 5.24 -10.25
N PRO A 121 1.33 6.58 -10.22
CA PRO A 121 1.08 7.37 -11.43
C PRO A 121 2.29 7.45 -12.37
N GLN A 122 3.51 7.45 -11.83
CA GLN A 122 4.75 7.53 -12.63
C GLN A 122 4.88 6.36 -13.62
N ASP A 123 4.54 5.15 -13.18
CA ASP A 123 4.62 3.94 -14.02
C ASP A 123 3.62 4.01 -15.18
N CYS A 124 2.40 4.48 -14.90
CA CYS A 124 1.37 4.68 -15.92
C CYS A 124 1.80 5.73 -16.95
N VAL A 125 2.36 6.85 -16.49
CA VAL A 125 2.91 7.87 -17.38
C VAL A 125 4.07 7.31 -18.21
N GLY A 126 4.93 6.49 -17.62
CA GLY A 126 6.00 5.78 -18.32
C GLY A 126 5.49 4.95 -19.51
N PHE A 127 4.40 4.20 -19.32
CA PHE A 127 3.74 3.48 -20.43
C PHE A 127 3.13 4.45 -21.46
N MET A 128 2.40 5.47 -20.99
CA MET A 128 1.72 6.42 -21.86
C MET A 128 2.69 7.11 -22.82
N ILE A 129 3.83 7.60 -22.31
CA ILE A 129 4.83 8.29 -23.14
C ILE A 129 5.37 7.36 -24.22
N ARG A 130 5.74 6.13 -23.87
CA ARG A 130 6.27 5.14 -24.83
C ARG A 130 5.26 4.84 -25.93
N ALA A 131 3.99 4.66 -25.59
CA ALA A 131 2.91 4.43 -26.56
C ALA A 131 2.61 5.67 -27.42
N LEU A 132 2.60 6.87 -26.83
CA LEU A 132 2.42 8.14 -27.56
C LEU A 132 3.55 8.36 -28.57
N GLN A 133 4.80 8.05 -28.21
CA GLN A 133 5.95 8.11 -29.12
C GLN A 133 5.84 7.15 -30.32
N LYS A 134 5.04 6.09 -30.19
CA LYS A 134 4.70 5.17 -31.30
C LYS A 134 3.43 5.58 -32.06
N GLY A 135 2.85 6.74 -31.75
CA GLY A 135 1.67 7.28 -32.43
C GLY A 135 0.34 6.72 -31.94
N VAL A 136 0.30 6.04 -30.79
CA VAL A 136 -0.95 5.52 -30.23
C VAL A 136 -1.76 6.66 -29.61
N GLY A 137 -3.05 6.75 -29.95
CA GLY A 137 -3.95 7.77 -29.41
C GLY A 137 -4.22 7.58 -27.91
N LEU A 138 -4.24 8.68 -27.16
CA LEU A 138 -4.44 8.68 -25.70
C LEU A 138 -5.68 7.90 -25.23
N THR A 139 -6.81 8.05 -25.91
CA THR A 139 -8.04 7.33 -25.55
C THR A 139 -7.85 5.82 -25.59
N VAL A 140 -7.08 5.32 -26.57
CA VAL A 140 -6.76 3.88 -26.68
C VAL A 140 -5.86 3.46 -25.51
N ILE A 141 -4.86 4.28 -25.17
CA ILE A 141 -3.94 4.02 -24.06
C ILE A 141 -4.69 3.97 -22.72
N LEU A 142 -5.53 4.96 -22.44
CA LEU A 142 -6.33 5.00 -21.20
C LEU A 142 -7.30 3.83 -21.10
N ASN A 143 -8.01 3.51 -22.17
CA ASN A 143 -8.92 2.36 -22.20
C ASN A 143 -8.16 1.05 -21.95
N TYR A 144 -6.96 0.91 -22.52
CA TYR A 144 -6.13 -0.26 -22.30
C TYR A 144 -5.66 -0.36 -20.83
N LEU A 145 -5.03 0.68 -20.29
CA LEU A 145 -4.49 0.69 -18.92
C LEU A 145 -5.58 0.47 -17.86
N SER A 146 -6.77 1.08 -18.05
CA SER A 146 -7.86 0.97 -17.08
C SER A 146 -8.57 -0.39 -17.05
N GLN A 147 -8.47 -1.18 -18.12
CA GLN A 147 -9.26 -2.43 -18.25
C GLN A 147 -8.41 -3.69 -18.29
N ASN A 148 -7.15 -3.60 -18.72
CA ASN A 148 -6.39 -4.79 -19.14
C ASN A 148 -5.03 -4.92 -18.45
N VAL A 149 -4.60 -3.96 -17.63
CA VAL A 149 -3.27 -3.96 -17.03
C VAL A 149 -3.37 -4.03 -15.51
N THR A 150 -2.68 -5.02 -14.94
CA THR A 150 -2.46 -5.12 -13.50
C THR A 150 -1.34 -4.15 -13.12
N LEU A 151 -1.70 -3.08 -12.41
CA LEU A 151 -0.81 -1.92 -12.19
C LEU A 151 0.36 -2.25 -11.27
N GLU A 152 0.19 -3.22 -10.36
CA GLU A 152 1.21 -3.67 -9.42
C GLU A 152 2.47 -4.22 -10.12
N GLY A 153 2.32 -4.75 -11.34
CA GLY A 153 3.42 -5.27 -12.15
C GLY A 153 3.96 -4.31 -13.21
N LEU A 154 3.41 -3.09 -13.31
CA LEU A 154 3.61 -2.22 -14.46
C LEU A 154 5.07 -1.79 -14.66
N ASN A 155 5.75 -1.30 -13.61
CA ASN A 155 7.13 -0.84 -13.70
C ASN A 155 8.09 -1.93 -14.21
N ARG A 156 8.00 -3.12 -13.62
CA ARG A 156 8.84 -4.26 -13.99
C ARG A 156 8.51 -4.76 -15.39
N ALA A 157 7.23 -4.72 -15.77
CA ALA A 157 6.80 -5.05 -17.13
C ALA A 157 7.35 -4.06 -18.15
N LEU A 158 7.36 -2.75 -17.86
CA LEU A 158 8.02 -1.76 -18.70
C LEU A 158 9.50 -2.10 -18.88
N THR A 159 10.18 -2.42 -17.78
CA THR A 159 11.61 -2.75 -17.76
C THR A 159 11.93 -3.96 -18.64
N LEU A 160 11.18 -5.06 -18.52
CA LEU A 160 11.37 -6.25 -19.36
C LEU A 160 10.99 -6.01 -20.83
N PHE A 161 9.91 -5.26 -21.07
CA PHE A 161 9.42 -4.99 -22.41
C PHE A 161 10.32 -4.03 -23.18
N ASP A 162 10.95 -3.06 -22.52
CA ASP A 162 11.93 -2.14 -23.11
C ASP A 162 13.19 -2.85 -23.62
N LEU A 163 13.58 -4.00 -23.03
CA LEU A 163 14.69 -4.82 -23.54
C LEU A 163 14.31 -5.70 -24.73
N SER A 164 13.02 -5.92 -24.94
CA SER A 164 12.52 -6.84 -25.97
C SER A 164 12.44 -6.16 -27.35
N GLY A 165 12.24 -6.97 -28.39
CA GLY A 165 11.92 -6.51 -29.75
C GLY A 165 10.47 -6.04 -29.92
N TYR A 166 9.62 -6.17 -28.90
CA TYR A 166 8.23 -5.72 -28.96
C TYR A 166 8.12 -4.19 -28.92
N SER A 167 7.00 -3.67 -29.44
CA SER A 167 6.75 -2.23 -29.55
C SER A 167 5.51 -1.83 -28.79
N TYR A 168 5.47 -0.60 -28.27
CA TYR A 168 4.32 -0.03 -27.57
C TYR A 168 3.20 0.40 -28.54
N THR A 169 2.71 -0.57 -29.32
CA THR A 169 1.59 -0.42 -30.26
C THR A 169 0.43 -1.35 -29.88
N PRO A 170 -0.81 -1.06 -30.31
CA PRO A 170 -1.99 -1.83 -29.91
C PRO A 170 -1.87 -3.33 -30.20
N GLU A 171 -1.11 -3.71 -31.22
CA GLU A 171 -0.85 -5.10 -31.58
C GLU A 171 -0.11 -5.87 -30.47
N HIS A 172 0.77 -5.22 -29.70
CA HIS A 172 1.54 -5.87 -28.63
C HIS A 172 1.02 -5.55 -27.22
N PHE A 173 -0.04 -4.76 -27.10
CA PHE A 173 -0.68 -4.52 -25.80
C PHE A 173 -1.11 -5.83 -25.11
N PRO A 174 -1.71 -6.83 -25.80
CA PRO A 174 -2.00 -8.11 -25.16
C PRO A 174 -0.75 -8.81 -24.59
N THR A 175 0.38 -8.74 -25.31
CA THR A 175 1.67 -9.26 -24.84
C THR A 175 2.13 -8.54 -23.56
N PHE A 176 2.05 -7.21 -23.54
CA PHE A 176 2.38 -6.43 -22.35
C PHE A 176 1.49 -6.78 -21.16
N SER A 177 0.19 -6.95 -21.37
CA SER A 177 -0.78 -7.32 -20.33
C SER A 177 -0.42 -8.65 -19.67
N VAL A 178 -0.01 -9.65 -20.46
CA VAL A 178 0.47 -10.94 -19.92
C VAL A 178 1.67 -10.73 -18.99
N ILE A 179 2.65 -9.94 -19.41
CA ILE A 179 3.86 -9.67 -18.62
C ILE A 179 3.51 -8.92 -17.34
N ALA A 180 2.72 -7.85 -17.43
CA ALA A 180 2.27 -7.06 -16.28
C ALA A 180 1.51 -7.91 -15.26
N LYS A 181 0.67 -8.85 -15.73
CA LYS A 181 -0.04 -9.77 -14.85
C LYS A 181 0.90 -10.74 -14.13
N ILE A 182 1.88 -11.31 -14.81
CA ILE A 182 2.88 -12.18 -14.17
C ILE A 182 3.73 -11.41 -13.17
N LEU A 183 4.18 -10.22 -13.53
CA LEU A 183 4.95 -9.34 -12.66
C LEU A 183 4.13 -8.64 -11.59
N ALA A 184 2.81 -8.85 -11.54
CA ALA A 184 2.00 -8.50 -10.37
C ALA A 184 2.08 -9.58 -9.27
N ASN A 185 2.54 -10.78 -9.60
CA ASN A 185 2.77 -11.82 -8.60
C ASN A 185 4.01 -11.49 -7.74
N PRO A 186 3.90 -11.49 -6.40
CA PRO A 186 4.99 -11.06 -5.53
C PRO A 186 6.25 -11.92 -5.65
N LEU A 187 6.13 -13.23 -5.90
CA LEU A 187 7.30 -14.10 -6.12
C LEU A 187 8.02 -13.71 -7.42
N CYS A 188 7.27 -13.45 -8.49
CA CYS A 188 7.84 -13.00 -9.76
C CYS A 188 8.51 -11.62 -9.63
N GLN A 189 7.94 -10.70 -8.84
CA GLN A 189 8.58 -9.41 -8.55
C GLN A 189 9.91 -9.61 -7.85
N THR A 190 9.93 -10.39 -6.77
CA THR A 190 11.11 -10.61 -5.96
C THR A 190 12.24 -11.26 -6.76
N ILE A 191 11.93 -12.30 -7.53
CA ILE A 191 12.97 -12.93 -8.36
C ILE A 191 13.41 -12.04 -9.52
N PHE A 192 12.51 -11.25 -10.11
CA PHE A 192 12.89 -10.30 -11.14
C PHE A 192 13.85 -9.25 -10.57
N ASP A 193 13.49 -8.58 -9.47
CA ASP A 193 14.31 -7.51 -8.88
C ASP A 193 15.67 -8.03 -8.38
N SER A 194 15.66 -9.21 -7.75
CA SER A 194 16.86 -9.83 -7.18
C SER A 194 17.88 -10.28 -8.23
N ARG A 195 17.45 -10.43 -9.48
CA ARG A 195 18.27 -10.99 -10.57
C ARG A 195 18.49 -9.98 -11.70
N TRP A 196 17.63 -8.98 -11.83
CA TRP A 196 17.75 -7.86 -12.78
C TRP A 196 18.96 -6.97 -12.51
N ARG A 197 19.36 -6.83 -11.24
CA ARG A 197 20.58 -6.10 -10.87
C ARG A 197 21.60 -7.13 -10.39
N SER A 198 22.48 -7.57 -11.29
CA SER A 198 23.59 -8.44 -10.88
C SER A 198 24.43 -7.76 -9.81
N PHE A 199 24.54 -8.39 -8.64
CA PHE A 199 25.49 -8.00 -7.61
C PHE A 199 26.89 -8.19 -8.16
N SER A 200 27.51 -7.07 -8.45
CA SER A 200 28.87 -7.00 -8.93
C SER A 200 29.55 -5.88 -8.15
N ASP A 201 30.07 -6.23 -6.97
CA ASP A 201 30.93 -5.35 -6.18
C ASP A 201 32.26 -5.05 -6.92
N TYR A 202 32.54 -5.71 -8.07
CA TYR A 202 33.85 -5.69 -8.74
C TYR A 202 33.83 -5.56 -10.28
N THR A 203 32.69 -5.45 -10.94
CA THR A 203 32.59 -5.27 -12.40
C THR A 203 31.51 -4.26 -12.80
N ILE A 204 31.68 -3.66 -13.98
CA ILE A 204 30.70 -2.76 -14.61
C ILE A 204 29.34 -3.46 -14.61
N ILE A 205 28.29 -2.76 -14.17
CA ILE A 205 26.90 -3.23 -14.21
C ILE A 205 26.62 -3.61 -15.68
N SER A 206 26.59 -4.90 -15.99
CA SER A 206 26.09 -5.41 -17.26
C SER A 206 24.63 -5.75 -17.06
N GLU A 207 23.80 -5.39 -18.04
CA GLU A 207 22.42 -5.86 -18.07
C GLU A 207 22.45 -7.39 -18.10
N PRO A 208 21.84 -8.08 -17.10
CA PRO A 208 21.95 -9.53 -16.99
C PRO A 208 21.17 -10.27 -18.07
N LEU A 209 20.23 -9.60 -18.72
CA LEU A 209 19.34 -10.14 -19.74
C LEU A 209 19.58 -9.40 -21.06
N ASN A 210 19.87 -10.14 -22.13
CA ASN A 210 19.94 -9.55 -23.47
C ASN A 210 18.56 -9.53 -24.13
N SER A 211 18.42 -8.82 -25.25
CA SER A 211 17.13 -8.69 -25.96
C SER A 211 16.57 -10.01 -26.50
N THR A 212 17.44 -10.96 -26.87
CA THR A 212 17.01 -12.28 -27.38
C THR A 212 16.39 -13.11 -26.27
N ASP A 213 17.01 -13.12 -25.09
CA ASP A 213 16.52 -13.81 -23.90
C ASP A 213 15.21 -13.17 -23.41
N ALA A 214 15.10 -11.83 -23.49
CA ALA A 214 13.87 -11.09 -23.19
C ALA A 214 12.72 -11.48 -24.15
N ASP A 215 12.98 -11.54 -25.45
CA ASP A 215 11.99 -11.99 -26.44
C ASP A 215 11.56 -13.44 -26.20
N GLU A 216 12.51 -14.31 -25.87
CA GLU A 216 12.26 -15.72 -25.61
C GLU A 216 11.34 -15.90 -24.40
N ILE A 217 11.66 -15.30 -23.25
CA ILE A 217 10.82 -15.45 -22.06
C ILE A 217 9.43 -14.88 -22.28
N ILE A 218 9.32 -13.70 -22.91
CA ILE A 218 8.01 -13.10 -23.21
C ILE A 218 7.18 -14.04 -24.09
N LYS A 219 7.78 -14.61 -25.13
CA LYS A 219 7.10 -15.54 -26.02
C LYS A 219 6.62 -16.79 -25.28
N GLN A 220 7.46 -17.38 -24.42
CA GLN A 220 7.07 -18.55 -23.61
C GLN A 220 5.88 -18.24 -22.69
N LEU A 221 5.80 -17.03 -22.11
CA LEU A 221 4.68 -16.61 -21.27
C LEU A 221 3.39 -16.39 -22.06
N VAL A 222 3.48 -15.85 -23.27
CA VAL A 222 2.32 -15.63 -24.15
C VAL A 222 1.76 -16.96 -24.65
N ASP A 223 2.63 -17.88 -25.06
CA ASP A 223 2.24 -19.19 -25.60
C ASP A 223 1.69 -20.16 -24.53
N SER A 224 1.94 -19.87 -23.25
CA SER A 224 1.47 -20.68 -22.12
C SER A 224 0.00 -20.41 -21.77
N GLY A 225 -0.69 -21.45 -21.30
CA GLY A 225 -2.12 -21.40 -20.96
C GLY A 225 -2.41 -20.75 -19.61
N ASP A 226 -2.30 -21.54 -18.53
CA ASP A 226 -2.69 -21.11 -17.19
C ASP A 226 -1.64 -20.23 -16.49
N GLU A 227 -2.11 -19.44 -15.52
CA GLU A 227 -1.30 -18.45 -14.80
C GLU A 227 -0.22 -19.09 -13.92
N GLU A 228 -0.51 -20.22 -13.29
CA GLU A 228 0.46 -20.96 -12.47
C GLU A 228 1.63 -21.44 -13.32
N THR A 229 1.35 -22.01 -14.50
CA THR A 229 2.39 -22.42 -15.45
C THR A 229 3.26 -21.26 -15.89
N LYS A 230 2.67 -20.08 -16.14
CA LYS A 230 3.43 -18.87 -16.49
C LYS A 230 4.33 -18.39 -15.35
N ILE A 231 3.83 -18.40 -14.11
CA ILE A 231 4.61 -18.05 -12.92
C ILE A 231 5.79 -19.01 -12.76
N ARG A 232 5.56 -20.32 -12.92
CA ARG A 232 6.62 -21.33 -12.91
C ARG A 232 7.68 -21.06 -13.98
N ILE A 233 7.27 -20.85 -15.23
CA ILE A 233 8.19 -20.58 -16.35
C ILE A 233 9.02 -19.33 -16.06
N PHE A 234 8.36 -18.25 -15.63
CA PHE A 234 9.02 -16.99 -15.29
C PHE A 234 10.04 -17.18 -14.17
N PHE A 235 9.64 -17.85 -13.09
CA PHE A 235 10.50 -18.11 -11.95
C PHE A 235 11.72 -18.94 -12.34
N ASP A 236 11.51 -20.08 -12.98
CA ASP A 236 12.59 -20.99 -13.36
C ASP A 236 13.56 -20.35 -14.34
N PHE A 237 13.07 -19.48 -15.24
CA PHE A 237 13.90 -18.69 -16.13
C PHE A 237 14.85 -17.78 -15.34
N PHE A 238 14.32 -16.90 -14.48
CA PHE A 238 15.14 -15.97 -13.70
C PHE A 238 15.99 -16.66 -12.61
N ALA A 239 15.59 -17.84 -12.14
CA ALA A 239 16.38 -18.64 -11.21
C ALA A 239 17.73 -19.06 -11.79
N SER A 240 17.87 -19.09 -13.13
CA SER A 240 19.12 -19.41 -13.82
C SER A 240 20.12 -18.25 -13.91
N PHE A 241 19.66 -16.99 -13.79
CA PHE A 241 20.49 -15.78 -13.91
C PHE A 241 21.10 -15.33 -12.58
N ARG A 242 21.30 -16.24 -11.63
CA ARG A 242 21.76 -15.89 -10.28
C ARG A 242 23.18 -15.31 -10.28
N PRO A 243 23.42 -14.17 -9.61
CA PRO A 243 24.78 -13.71 -9.37
C PRO A 243 25.48 -14.66 -8.39
N PHE A 244 26.74 -15.01 -8.67
CA PHE A 244 27.59 -15.69 -7.68
C PHE A 244 27.94 -14.69 -6.57
N PRO A 245 27.66 -15.00 -5.30
CA PRO A 245 27.96 -14.08 -4.21
C PRO A 245 29.47 -13.83 -4.12
N PRO A 246 29.92 -12.58 -3.91
CA PRO A 246 31.35 -12.29 -3.76
C PRO A 246 31.92 -12.78 -2.42
N SER A 247 31.08 -13.27 -1.50
CA SER A 247 31.48 -13.72 -0.16
C SER A 247 30.48 -14.70 0.46
N GLN A 248 30.98 -15.58 1.34
CA GLN A 248 30.18 -16.52 2.13
C GLN A 248 29.14 -15.84 3.05
N ARG A 249 29.32 -14.55 3.39
CA ARG A 249 28.33 -13.81 4.20
C ARG A 249 26.94 -13.71 3.55
N TYR A 250 26.86 -13.95 2.24
CA TYR A 250 25.62 -13.93 1.46
C TYR A 250 25.01 -15.33 1.27
N ILE A 251 25.65 -16.37 1.83
CA ILE A 251 25.12 -17.72 1.88
C ILE A 251 24.38 -17.85 3.21
N VAL A 252 23.07 -17.62 3.18
CA VAL A 252 22.19 -17.68 4.34
C VAL A 252 21.37 -18.96 4.27
N ASP A 253 21.31 -19.68 5.39
CA ASP A 253 20.38 -20.82 5.53
C ASP A 253 19.01 -20.29 5.96
N VAL A 254 18.02 -20.44 5.07
CA VAL A 254 16.67 -19.87 5.28
C VAL A 254 15.79 -20.90 5.96
N ASN A 255 15.31 -20.57 7.16
CA ASN A 255 14.35 -21.42 7.87
C ASN A 255 12.94 -21.28 7.30
N ILE A 256 12.56 -22.21 6.41
CA ILE A 256 11.26 -22.24 5.74
C ILE A 256 10.10 -22.33 6.74
N ALA A 257 10.27 -23.07 7.84
CA ALA A 257 9.21 -23.23 8.85
C ALA A 257 8.87 -21.90 9.56
N ASP A 258 9.89 -21.07 9.81
CA ASP A 258 9.70 -19.73 10.39
C ASP A 258 9.00 -18.78 9.41
N LYS A 259 9.36 -18.86 8.11
CA LYS A 259 8.70 -18.09 7.05
C LYS A 259 7.22 -18.48 6.90
N VAL A 260 6.92 -19.78 6.92
CA VAL A 260 5.53 -20.28 6.93
C VAL A 260 4.77 -19.80 8.17
N THR A 261 5.37 -19.88 9.36
CA THR A 261 4.72 -19.44 10.60
C THR A 261 4.40 -17.96 10.56
N THR A 262 5.31 -17.12 10.07
CA THR A 262 5.11 -15.67 9.91
C THR A 262 3.95 -15.36 8.96
N ALA A 263 3.90 -15.99 7.78
CA ALA A 263 2.81 -15.80 6.83
C ALA A 263 1.46 -16.28 7.42
N LEU A 264 1.45 -17.38 8.17
CA LEU A 264 0.25 -17.86 8.87
C LEU A 264 -0.24 -16.89 9.94
N ILE A 265 0.65 -16.18 10.64
CA ILE A 265 0.26 -15.13 11.59
C ILE A 265 -0.50 -14.02 10.87
N ASN A 266 0.03 -13.52 9.75
CA ASN A 266 -0.62 -12.50 8.93
C ASN A 266 -1.98 -12.98 8.41
N TYR A 267 -2.03 -14.20 7.85
CA TYR A 267 -3.26 -14.84 7.39
C TYR A 267 -4.32 -14.93 8.51
N CYS A 268 -3.94 -15.35 9.71
CA CYS A 268 -4.86 -15.44 10.85
C CYS A 268 -5.35 -14.05 11.29
N ARG A 269 -4.48 -13.05 11.36
CA ARG A 269 -4.85 -11.67 11.70
C ARG A 269 -5.88 -11.10 10.73
N LEU A 270 -5.70 -11.31 9.42
CA LEU A 270 -6.65 -10.88 8.39
C LEU A 270 -8.01 -11.59 8.56
N ARG A 271 -8.01 -12.90 8.81
CA ARG A 271 -9.23 -13.67 9.06
C ARG A 271 -9.97 -13.22 10.31
N ILE A 272 -9.24 -12.86 11.37
CA ILE A 272 -9.82 -12.30 12.61
C ILE A 272 -10.42 -10.92 12.35
N ALA A 273 -9.72 -10.05 11.63
CA ALA A 273 -10.19 -8.72 11.29
C ALA A 273 -11.51 -8.77 10.50
N ALA A 274 -11.66 -9.77 9.61
CA ALA A 274 -12.84 -9.97 8.77
C ALA A 274 -14.04 -10.66 9.46
N ILE A 275 -13.95 -11.03 10.74
CA ILE A 275 -15.07 -11.64 11.47
C ILE A 275 -16.25 -10.66 11.49
N ALA A 276 -17.43 -11.12 11.09
CA ALA A 276 -18.65 -10.32 11.09
C ALA A 276 -19.76 -10.92 11.98
N SER A 277 -19.55 -12.13 12.50
CA SER A 277 -20.55 -12.86 13.30
C SER A 277 -19.90 -13.86 14.26
N ASP A 278 -20.63 -14.29 15.28
CA ASP A 278 -20.19 -15.34 16.21
C ASP A 278 -19.88 -16.66 15.53
N ALA A 279 -20.66 -17.03 14.50
CA ALA A 279 -20.42 -18.23 13.70
C ALA A 279 -19.07 -18.14 12.96
N SER A 280 -18.76 -16.98 12.36
CA SER A 280 -17.46 -16.75 11.72
C SER A 280 -16.30 -16.74 12.71
N SER A 281 -16.52 -16.20 13.92
CA SER A 281 -15.54 -16.23 15.00
C SER A 281 -15.18 -17.67 15.40
N LEU A 282 -16.20 -18.51 15.59
CA LEU A 282 -16.02 -19.92 15.96
C LEU A 282 -15.35 -20.73 14.84
N GLN A 283 -15.62 -20.40 13.57
CA GLN A 283 -14.94 -21.01 12.43
C GLN A 283 -13.46 -20.62 12.37
N VAL A 284 -13.12 -19.34 12.57
CA VAL A 284 -11.73 -18.87 12.59
C VAL A 284 -10.96 -19.47 13.76
N GLN A 285 -11.57 -19.59 14.95
CA GLN A 285 -10.95 -20.28 16.10
C GLN A 285 -10.65 -21.75 15.80
N LYS A 286 -11.60 -22.48 15.19
CA LYS A 286 -11.39 -23.87 14.76
C LYS A 286 -10.28 -23.99 13.71
N MET A 287 -10.21 -23.04 12.77
CA MET A 287 -9.15 -22.99 11.77
C MET A 287 -7.78 -22.81 12.41
N ILE A 288 -7.62 -21.84 13.33
CA ILE A 288 -6.36 -21.61 14.07
C ILE A 288 -5.96 -22.86 14.87
N ALA A 289 -6.91 -23.46 15.61
CA ALA A 289 -6.64 -24.69 16.36
C ALA A 289 -6.19 -25.84 15.44
N THR A 290 -6.80 -25.96 14.25
CA THR A 290 -6.42 -26.98 13.26
C THR A 290 -5.01 -26.74 12.73
N LEU A 291 -4.66 -25.51 12.37
CA LEU A 291 -3.32 -25.14 11.91
C LEU A 291 -2.25 -25.53 12.94
N ARG A 292 -2.51 -25.23 14.22
CA ARG A 292 -1.59 -25.57 15.32
C ARG A 292 -1.39 -27.07 15.53
N GLN A 293 -2.44 -27.87 15.39
CA GLN A 293 -2.40 -29.30 15.73
C GLN A 293 -2.08 -30.21 14.55
N LYS A 294 -2.51 -29.85 13.34
CA LYS A 294 -2.50 -30.72 12.16
C LYS A 294 -1.84 -30.09 10.94
N GLY A 295 -1.47 -28.80 11.00
CA GLY A 295 -0.98 -28.07 9.85
C GLY A 295 -2.08 -27.52 8.95
N GLY A 296 -1.67 -27.01 7.79
CA GLY A 296 -2.54 -26.38 6.81
C GLY A 296 -3.21 -27.35 5.84
N ASN A 297 -3.80 -26.75 4.80
CA ASN A 297 -4.41 -27.47 3.69
C ASN A 297 -4.17 -26.69 2.40
N LYS A 298 -4.68 -27.22 1.28
CA LYS A 298 -4.49 -26.61 -0.05
C LYS A 298 -4.99 -25.16 -0.13
N ILE A 299 -6.11 -24.85 0.50
CA ILE A 299 -6.69 -23.49 0.48
C ILE A 299 -5.75 -22.50 1.18
N VAL A 300 -5.21 -22.90 2.34
CA VAL A 300 -4.26 -22.07 3.09
C VAL A 300 -2.96 -21.92 2.30
N PHE A 301 -2.44 -23.01 1.73
CA PHE A 301 -1.25 -23.00 0.89
C PHE A 301 -1.39 -22.05 -0.30
N ASP A 302 -2.44 -22.20 -1.10
CA ASP A 302 -2.69 -21.37 -2.27
C ASP A 302 -2.82 -19.88 -1.91
N THR A 303 -3.20 -19.57 -0.65
CA THR A 303 -3.28 -18.19 -0.15
C THR A 303 -1.91 -17.61 0.24
N ILE A 304 -1.01 -18.41 0.83
CA ILE A 304 0.24 -17.90 1.43
C ILE A 304 1.49 -18.24 0.60
N LYS A 305 1.42 -19.17 -0.36
CA LYS A 305 2.60 -19.76 -1.01
C LYS A 305 3.53 -18.72 -1.64
N TYR A 306 2.97 -17.68 -2.27
CA TYR A 306 3.78 -16.64 -2.91
C TYR A 306 4.37 -15.63 -1.93
N GLU A 307 3.70 -15.36 -0.80
CA GLU A 307 4.26 -14.55 0.30
C GLU A 307 5.48 -15.27 0.88
N VAL A 308 5.31 -16.55 1.24
CA VAL A 308 6.39 -17.37 1.80
C VAL A 308 7.55 -17.54 0.80
N ALA A 309 7.24 -17.88 -0.45
CA ALA A 309 8.25 -18.06 -1.49
C ALA A 309 9.03 -16.76 -1.76
N SER A 310 8.35 -15.62 -1.78
CA SER A 310 8.97 -14.30 -1.95
C SER A 310 9.92 -13.99 -0.81
N GLU A 311 9.50 -14.21 0.44
CA GLU A 311 10.35 -14.03 1.61
C GLU A 311 11.61 -14.91 1.57
N ILE A 312 11.45 -16.17 1.17
CA ILE A 312 12.59 -17.09 1.02
C ILE A 312 13.57 -16.58 -0.03
N GLU A 313 13.09 -16.21 -1.22
CA GLU A 313 13.97 -15.76 -2.32
C GLU A 313 14.63 -14.40 -2.07
N SER A 314 14.02 -13.55 -1.23
CA SER A 314 14.63 -12.28 -0.81
C SER A 314 15.87 -12.48 0.07
N GLU A 315 15.93 -13.59 0.82
CA GLU A 315 17.04 -13.91 1.72
C GLU A 315 18.02 -14.91 1.09
N ASP A 316 17.50 -15.92 0.38
CA ASP A 316 18.29 -16.95 -0.29
C ASP A 316 18.73 -16.49 -1.68
N LEU A 317 19.69 -15.56 -1.69
CA LEU A 317 20.27 -15.02 -2.91
C LEU A 317 21.04 -16.08 -3.74
N CYS A 318 21.36 -17.25 -3.16
CA CYS A 318 22.26 -18.24 -3.76
C CYS A 318 21.56 -19.50 -4.30
N SER A 319 20.29 -19.71 -3.97
CA SER A 319 19.58 -20.98 -4.12
C SER A 319 19.74 -21.82 -5.40
N MET A 320 19.19 -21.53 -6.57
CA MET A 320 18.97 -22.47 -7.71
C MET A 320 17.80 -23.45 -7.55
N ARG A 321 17.09 -23.43 -6.41
CA ARG A 321 15.80 -24.12 -6.28
C ARG A 321 14.88 -23.72 -7.43
N LYS A 322 14.24 -24.71 -8.06
CA LYS A 322 13.19 -24.47 -9.04
C LYS A 322 11.87 -24.21 -8.33
N TYR A 323 10.92 -23.67 -9.07
CA TYR A 323 9.58 -23.37 -8.59
C TYR A 323 8.95 -24.57 -7.87
N GLN A 324 9.01 -25.76 -8.47
CA GLN A 324 8.39 -26.96 -7.92
C GLN A 324 9.01 -27.36 -6.58
N ASP A 325 10.35 -27.34 -6.50
CA ASP A 325 11.08 -27.67 -5.27
C ASP A 325 10.69 -26.71 -4.14
N LEU A 326 10.64 -25.41 -4.43
CA LEU A 326 10.25 -24.38 -3.48
C LEU A 326 8.79 -24.56 -3.00
N MET A 327 7.86 -24.83 -3.91
CA MET A 327 6.46 -25.07 -3.56
C MET A 327 6.29 -26.33 -2.72
N ASP A 328 7.03 -27.41 -3.02
CA ASP A 328 6.98 -28.67 -2.29
C ASP A 328 7.56 -28.53 -0.87
N GLU A 329 8.63 -27.76 -0.71
CA GLU A 329 9.21 -27.45 0.60
C GLU A 329 8.25 -26.63 1.48
N ILE A 330 7.63 -25.58 0.91
CA ILE A 330 6.63 -24.76 1.62
C ILE A 330 5.42 -25.64 1.99
N TRP A 331 4.96 -26.49 1.08
CA TRP A 331 3.86 -27.41 1.32
C TRP A 331 4.18 -28.41 2.43
N ALA A 332 5.38 -28.98 2.42
CA ALA A 332 5.85 -29.90 3.45
C ALA A 332 5.89 -29.22 4.83
N ALA A 333 6.42 -28.00 4.91
CA ALA A 333 6.48 -27.22 6.14
C ALA A 333 5.08 -26.84 6.67
N LEU A 334 4.17 -26.42 5.79
CA LEU A 334 2.80 -26.07 6.14
C LEU A 334 2.00 -27.26 6.70
N ASN A 335 2.22 -28.46 6.18
CA ASN A 335 1.51 -29.66 6.63
C ASN A 335 2.00 -30.21 7.98
N GLN A 336 3.04 -29.62 8.57
CA GLN A 336 3.42 -29.93 9.95
C GLN A 336 2.57 -29.15 10.96
N PRO A 337 2.39 -29.65 12.20
CA PRO A 337 1.75 -28.89 13.27
C PRO A 337 2.45 -27.56 13.55
N GLN A 338 1.71 -26.45 13.50
CA GLN A 338 2.25 -25.10 13.66
C GLN A 338 2.29 -24.69 15.14
N ILE A 339 3.17 -25.35 15.91
CA ILE A 339 3.23 -25.26 17.37
C ILE A 339 3.53 -23.83 17.87
N HIS A 340 4.31 -23.09 17.08
CA HIS A 340 4.75 -21.72 17.37
C HIS A 340 3.81 -20.63 16.86
N LEU A 341 2.74 -20.98 16.13
CA LEU A 341 1.71 -20.01 15.75
C LEU A 341 1.13 -19.36 17.01
N GLU A 342 0.69 -18.10 16.95
CA GLU A 342 0.02 -17.44 18.08
C GLU A 342 -1.37 -18.06 18.35
N THR A 343 -1.91 -17.95 19.57
CA THR A 343 -3.28 -18.43 19.89
C THR A 343 -4.35 -17.38 19.55
N PHE A 344 -3.97 -16.11 19.49
CA PHE A 344 -4.83 -14.96 19.22
C PHE A 344 -6.01 -14.79 20.19
N GLU A 345 -5.97 -15.41 21.37
CA GLU A 345 -7.09 -15.41 22.35
C GLU A 345 -7.54 -13.98 22.70
N ASP A 346 -6.60 -13.07 22.98
CA ASP A 346 -6.87 -11.67 23.28
C ASP A 346 -7.65 -10.93 22.17
N ALA A 347 -7.42 -11.28 20.90
CA ALA A 347 -8.08 -10.66 19.76
C ALA A 347 -9.56 -11.06 19.66
N PHE A 348 -9.93 -12.26 20.15
CA PHE A 348 -11.31 -12.69 20.24
C PHE A 348 -12.03 -12.12 21.49
N HIS A 349 -11.30 -11.85 22.56
CA HIS A 349 -11.86 -11.27 23.79
C HIS A 349 -12.21 -9.78 23.65
N LYS A 350 -11.41 -8.99 22.93
CA LYS A 350 -11.69 -7.54 22.70
C LYS A 350 -12.96 -7.25 21.89
N ARG A 351 -13.51 -8.23 21.15
CA ARG A 351 -14.79 -8.09 20.44
C ARG A 351 -16.01 -8.56 21.23
N ARG A 352 -15.80 -9.21 22.37
CA ARG A 352 -16.88 -9.37 23.35
C ARG A 352 -16.96 -8.09 24.15
N GLU A 353 -17.69 -7.10 23.65
CA GLU A 353 -18.36 -6.16 24.55
C GLU A 353 -19.32 -6.99 25.40
N TYR A 354 -18.79 -7.56 26.49
CA TYR A 354 -19.62 -8.07 27.56
C TYR A 354 -20.33 -6.84 28.13
N PRO A 355 -21.68 -6.76 28.11
CA PRO A 355 -22.38 -5.94 29.08
C PRO A 355 -22.22 -6.66 30.42
N GLY A 356 -21.05 -6.52 31.03
CA GLY A 356 -20.71 -7.21 32.25
C GLY A 356 -21.62 -6.72 33.36
N PHE A 357 -22.44 -7.60 33.90
CA PHE A 357 -23.22 -7.44 35.14
C PHE A 357 -22.42 -6.80 36.30
N PHE A 358 -21.08 -6.98 36.31
CA PHE A 358 -20.18 -6.35 37.27
C PHE A 358 -19.96 -4.85 37.07
N ALA A 359 -20.15 -4.30 35.86
CA ALA A 359 -20.01 -2.87 35.59
C ALA A 359 -21.20 -2.06 36.13
N GLU A 360 -22.41 -2.63 36.18
CA GLU A 360 -23.57 -2.01 36.82
C GLU A 360 -23.47 -2.04 38.34
N VAL A 361 -22.99 -3.14 38.94
CA VAL A 361 -22.79 -3.22 40.40
C VAL A 361 -21.71 -2.24 40.89
N LEU A 362 -20.63 -2.06 40.12
CA LEU A 362 -19.59 -1.06 40.40
C LEU A 362 -20.09 0.39 40.23
N ARG A 363 -20.97 0.66 39.25
CA ARG A 363 -21.62 1.98 39.11
C ARG A 363 -22.64 2.26 40.22
N ALA A 364 -23.39 1.25 40.66
CA ALA A 364 -24.37 1.40 41.74
C ALA A 364 -23.70 1.66 43.10
N GLN A 365 -22.53 1.07 43.36
CA GLN A 365 -21.76 1.30 44.59
C GLN A 365 -21.01 2.65 44.58
N THR A 366 -20.56 3.12 43.42
CA THR A 366 -19.89 4.44 43.32
C THR A 366 -20.89 5.60 43.32
N ALA A 367 -22.12 5.39 42.85
CA ALA A 367 -23.18 6.40 42.90
C ALA A 367 -23.77 6.61 44.29
N THR A 368 -23.83 5.57 45.14
CA THR A 368 -24.40 5.69 46.50
C THR A 368 -23.41 6.21 47.55
N VAL A 369 -22.10 6.09 47.33
CA VAL A 369 -21.08 6.58 48.29
C VAL A 369 -20.75 8.06 48.09
N SER A 370 -21.02 8.64 46.92
CA SER A 370 -20.68 10.03 46.61
C SER A 370 -21.72 11.09 47.05
N GLN A 371 -22.88 10.68 47.59
CA GLN A 371 -23.90 11.62 48.07
C GLN A 371 -23.96 11.77 49.59
N ASP A 372 -23.47 10.79 50.36
CA ASP A 372 -23.43 10.88 51.84
C ASP A 372 -22.10 11.45 52.40
N MET A 373 -21.07 11.65 51.56
CA MET A 373 -19.80 12.26 51.98
C MET A 373 -19.69 13.78 51.75
N MET A 374 -20.67 14.43 51.10
CA MET A 374 -20.68 15.90 50.97
C MET A 374 -21.37 16.63 52.13
N ASP A 375 -22.03 15.93 53.07
CA ASP A 375 -22.67 16.54 54.24
C ASP A 375 -21.84 16.47 55.53
N ILE A 376 -20.64 15.86 55.50
CA ILE A 376 -19.78 15.72 56.70
C ILE A 376 -18.66 16.78 56.72
N GLU A 377 -18.19 17.29 55.59
CA GLU A 377 -17.08 18.26 55.54
C GLU A 377 -17.47 19.74 55.78
N GLN A 378 -18.76 20.05 55.99
CA GLN A 378 -19.20 21.41 56.36
C GLN A 378 -19.46 21.62 57.87
N LYS A 379 -19.34 20.58 58.71
CA LYS A 379 -19.50 20.72 60.18
C LYS A 379 -18.19 20.94 60.96
N ASP A 380 -17.03 20.64 60.38
CA ASP A 380 -15.74 20.72 61.08
C ASP A 380 -14.92 22.00 60.81
N LYS A 381 -15.47 22.98 60.09
CA LYS A 381 -14.82 24.29 59.85
C LYS A 381 -15.41 25.47 60.64
N MET A 382 -16.22 25.22 61.67
CA MET A 382 -16.84 26.29 62.48
C MET A 382 -16.54 26.25 63.98
N ASN A 383 -15.51 25.53 64.43
CA ASN A 383 -15.20 25.39 65.87
C ASN A 383 -13.74 25.65 66.28
N TYR A 384 -13.01 26.53 65.59
CA TYR A 384 -11.74 27.06 66.10
C TYR A 384 -11.58 28.57 65.81
N PHE A 385 -12.41 29.37 66.49
CA PHE A 385 -12.06 30.73 66.90
C PHE A 385 -12.63 30.96 68.31
N SER A 386 -11.82 30.68 69.34
CA SER A 386 -12.00 31.13 70.73
C SER A 386 -10.72 30.87 71.52
N ILE A 387 -9.81 31.86 71.59
CA ILE A 387 -9.36 32.49 72.83
C ILE A 387 -9.20 33.98 72.52
#